data_AF-A0A2E7S1G1-F1
#
_entry.id   AF-A0A2E7S1G1-F1
#
_cell.length_a   1.000
_cell.length_b   1.000
_cell.length_c   1.000
_cell.angle_alpha   90.00
_cell.angle_beta   90.00
_cell.angle_gamma   90.00
#
_symmetry.space_group_name_H-M   'P 1'
#
loop_
_entity.id
_entity.type
_entity.pdbx_description
1 polymer ?
#
loop_
_entity_poly.entity_id
_entity_poly.type
_entity_poly.pdbx_seq_one_letter_code
_entity_poly.pdbx_strand_id
1 'polypeptide(L)'
;MRVLVRKDESRQTTKGGIVLPDDAEIPTITGRVVEISAQVGNDDDFPINKYDKILFHPKNAIPVDFEPDNLLYVVPVDDIVAVFRRAPSPDSGIESASELDERDDEE
;
A
#
# COMPACT_ATOMS: atom_id res chain seq x y z
N MET A 1 2.86 16.98 -3.51
CA MET A 1 2.90 15.55 -3.91
C MET A 1 1.72 14.82 -3.28
N ARG A 2 0.94 14.04 -4.04
CA ARG A 2 -0.25 13.33 -3.53
C ARG A 2 -0.31 11.89 -4.05
N VAL A 3 -0.96 11.03 -3.27
CA VAL A 3 -1.23 9.62 -3.61
C VAL A 3 -2.70 9.28 -3.36
N LEU A 4 -3.25 8.37 -4.16
CA LEU A 4 -4.57 7.81 -3.95
C LEU A 4 -4.43 6.50 -3.17
N VAL A 5 -5.13 6.40 -2.03
CA VAL A 5 -5.02 5.30 -1.09
C VAL A 5 -6.40 4.73 -0.83
N ARG A 6 -6.51 3.40 -0.84
CA ARG A 6 -7.68 2.70 -0.31
C ARG A 6 -7.42 2.32 1.14
N LYS A 7 -8.23 2.85 2.07
CA LYS A 7 -8.17 2.52 3.50
C LYS A 7 -8.57 1.06 3.73
N ASP A 8 -7.85 0.39 4.63
CA ASP A 8 -8.22 -0.93 5.12
C ASP A 8 -9.39 -0.81 6.13
N GLU A 9 -10.24 -1.84 6.21
CA GLU A 9 -11.33 -1.89 7.19
C GLU A 9 -10.79 -1.85 8.63
N SER A 10 -11.45 -1.09 9.49
CA SER A 10 -11.11 -1.02 10.91
C SER A 10 -11.45 -2.36 11.60
N ARG A 11 -10.58 -2.78 12.52
CA ARG A 11 -10.87 -3.93 13.40
C ARG A 11 -11.37 -3.41 14.74
N GLN A 12 -12.69 -3.41 14.92
CA GLN A 12 -13.31 -3.05 16.20
C GLN A 12 -13.14 -4.11 17.28
N THR A 13 -12.75 -5.33 16.92
CA THR A 13 -12.54 -6.43 17.87
C THR A 13 -11.06 -6.78 17.95
N THR A 14 -10.51 -6.76 19.16
CA THR A 14 -9.16 -7.28 19.41
C THR A 14 -9.09 -8.79 19.16
N LYS A 15 -7.89 -9.35 19.03
CA LYS A 15 -7.71 -10.82 18.91
C LYS A 15 -8.30 -11.61 20.09
N GLY A 16 -8.50 -10.97 21.24
CA GLY A 16 -9.08 -11.57 22.45
C GLY A 16 -10.61 -11.46 22.56
N GLY A 17 -11.30 -10.95 21.53
CA GLY A 17 -12.77 -10.85 21.51
C GLY A 17 -13.34 -9.61 22.21
N ILE A 18 -12.48 -8.72 22.75
CA ILE A 18 -12.92 -7.46 23.35
C ILE A 18 -13.25 -6.47 22.23
N VAL A 19 -14.46 -5.91 22.29
CA VAL A 19 -14.95 -4.86 21.40
C VAL A 19 -14.44 -3.51 21.89
N LEU A 20 -13.77 -2.76 21.02
CA LEU A 20 -13.35 -1.39 21.28
C LEU A 20 -14.55 -0.45 21.07
N PRO A 21 -14.71 0.57 21.94
CA PRO A 21 -15.69 1.63 21.71
C PRO A 21 -15.28 2.51 20.52
N ASP A 22 -16.26 3.08 19.84
CA ASP A 22 -16.05 3.83 18.59
C ASP A 22 -15.15 5.07 18.76
N ASP A 23 -15.07 5.65 19.96
CA ASP A 23 -14.23 6.82 20.28
C ASP A 23 -12.73 6.49 20.41
N ALA A 24 -12.35 5.20 20.41
CA ALA A 24 -10.96 4.77 20.44
C ALA A 24 -10.35 4.79 19.02
N GLU A 25 -10.43 5.92 18.32
CA GLU A 25 -9.88 6.03 16.97
C GLU A 25 -8.36 6.27 17.05
N ILE A 26 -7.59 5.24 16.70
CA ILE A 26 -6.15 5.41 16.45
C ILE A 26 -6.04 6.35 15.26
N PRO A 27 -5.40 7.54 15.40
CA PRO A 27 -5.41 8.54 14.35
C PRO A 27 -4.76 7.99 13.07
N THR A 28 -3.77 7.11 13.16
CA THR A 28 -3.13 6.52 11.99
C THR A 28 -3.87 5.31 11.46
N ILE A 29 -4.10 5.29 10.15
CA ILE A 29 -4.87 4.27 9.44
C ILE A 29 -3.92 3.53 8.48
N THR A 30 -4.16 2.24 8.26
CA THR A 30 -3.47 1.48 7.21
C THR A 30 -4.27 1.50 5.91
N GLY A 31 -3.56 1.48 4.79
CA GLY A 31 -4.20 1.38 3.49
C GLY A 31 -3.26 0.88 2.41
N ARG A 32 -3.79 0.74 1.20
CA ARG A 32 -3.04 0.34 0.01
C ARG A 32 -3.05 1.46 -1.03
N VAL A 33 -1.89 1.75 -1.60
CA VAL A 33 -1.75 2.72 -2.69
C VAL A 33 -2.44 2.18 -3.94
N VAL A 34 -3.38 2.94 -4.48
CA VAL A 34 -4.06 2.64 -5.74
C VAL A 34 -3.30 3.29 -6.90
N GLU A 35 -2.98 4.57 -6.77
CA GLU A 35 -2.36 5.37 -7.82
C GLU A 35 -1.45 6.44 -7.23
N ILE A 36 -0.38 6.79 -7.95
CA ILE A 36 0.58 7.80 -7.55
C ILE A 36 0.57 8.96 -8.54
N SER A 37 0.73 10.19 -8.04
CA SER A 37 0.88 11.34 -8.94
C SER A 37 2.23 11.28 -9.69
N ALA A 38 2.26 11.83 -10.91
CA ALA A 38 3.48 11.85 -11.74
C ALA A 38 4.67 12.53 -11.04
N GLN A 39 4.41 13.51 -10.16
CA GLN A 39 5.46 14.16 -9.37
C GLN A 39 6.11 13.19 -8.37
N VAL A 40 5.34 12.30 -7.75
CA VAL A 40 5.85 11.29 -6.80
C VAL A 40 6.62 10.20 -7.53
N GLY A 41 6.12 9.76 -8.69
CA GLY A 41 6.81 8.73 -9.48
C GLY A 41 8.16 9.17 -10.06
N ASN A 42 8.44 10.47 -10.11
CA ASN A 42 9.70 11.02 -10.59
C ASN A 42 10.67 11.40 -9.46
N ASP A 43 10.26 11.21 -8.20
CA ASP A 43 11.03 11.63 -7.03
C ASP A 43 11.58 10.39 -6.30
N ASP A 44 12.90 10.19 -6.41
CA ASP A 44 13.59 9.03 -5.82
C ASP A 44 13.65 9.09 -4.28
N ASP A 45 13.42 10.26 -3.66
CA ASP A 45 13.42 10.41 -2.21
C ASP A 45 12.18 9.78 -1.55
N PHE A 46 11.12 9.52 -2.33
CA PHE A 46 9.87 8.93 -1.87
C PHE A 46 9.52 7.66 -2.66
N PRO A 47 10.20 6.53 -2.39
CA PRO A 47 10.02 5.28 -3.11
C PRO A 47 8.72 4.55 -2.69
N ILE A 48 7.58 5.11 -3.11
CA ILE A 48 6.23 4.61 -2.92
C ILE A 48 5.72 4.10 -4.27
N ASN A 49 5.34 2.83 -4.32
CA ASN A 49 4.83 2.20 -5.51
C ASN A 49 3.33 1.91 -5.41
N LYS A 50 2.73 1.67 -6.57
CA LYS A 50 1.37 1.12 -6.64
C LYS A 50 1.31 -0.17 -5.84
N TYR A 51 0.20 -0.35 -5.15
CA TYR A 51 -0.08 -1.49 -4.30
C TYR A 51 0.79 -1.59 -3.05
N ASP A 52 1.64 -0.61 -2.73
CA ASP A 52 2.31 -0.62 -1.44
C ASP A 52 1.30 -0.53 -0.30
N LYS A 53 1.55 -1.31 0.75
CA LYS A 53 0.81 -1.17 2.01
C LYS A 53 1.48 -0.07 2.81
N ILE A 54 0.71 0.91 3.26
CA ILE A 54 1.23 2.09 3.95
C ILE A 54 0.50 2.34 5.27
N LEU A 55 1.18 3.00 6.19
CA LEU A 55 0.61 3.64 7.37
C LEU A 55 0.58 5.16 7.11
N PHE A 56 -0.58 5.79 7.26
CA PHE A 56 -0.73 7.22 7.00
C PHE A 56 -1.62 7.90 8.04
N HIS A 57 -1.43 9.22 8.20
CA HIS A 57 -2.27 10.05 9.04
C HIS A 57 -3.40 10.68 8.20
N PRO A 58 -4.68 10.54 8.56
CA PRO A 58 -5.81 11.04 7.79
C PRO A 58 -6.07 12.54 7.96
N LYS A 59 -5.18 13.30 8.63
CA LYS A 59 -5.47 14.69 9.06
C LYS A 59 -5.76 15.60 7.87
N ASN A 60 -4.98 15.46 6.80
CA ASN A 60 -5.17 16.20 5.55
C ASN A 60 -5.62 15.29 4.40
N ALA A 61 -6.10 14.08 4.72
CA ALA A 61 -6.59 13.14 3.73
C ALA A 61 -7.99 13.58 3.27
N ILE A 62 -8.19 13.64 1.96
CA ILE A 62 -9.46 14.04 1.36
C ILE A 62 -10.20 12.77 0.95
N PRO A 63 -11.39 12.45 1.52
CA PRO A 63 -12.18 11.31 1.07
C PRO A 63 -12.67 11.54 -0.35
N VAL A 64 -12.62 10.50 -1.19
CA VAL A 64 -13.10 10.53 -2.57
C VAL A 64 -14.33 9.65 -2.67
N ASP A 65 -15.43 10.26 -3.10
CA ASP A 65 -16.66 9.55 -3.42
C ASP A 65 -16.67 9.21 -4.91
N PHE A 66 -16.61 7.92 -5.23
CA PHE A 66 -16.64 7.42 -6.60
C PHE A 66 -17.78 6.39 -6.76
N GLU A 67 -18.02 5.59 -5.72
CA GLU A 67 -19.10 4.60 -5.61
C GLU A 67 -19.45 4.41 -4.12
N PRO A 68 -20.67 3.93 -3.77
CA PRO A 68 -21.18 3.91 -2.39
C PRO A 68 -20.33 3.19 -1.32
N ASP A 69 -19.36 2.36 -1.69
CA ASP A 69 -18.49 1.61 -0.76
C ASP A 69 -17.00 1.99 -0.87
N ASN A 70 -16.67 3.10 -1.54
CA ASN A 70 -15.29 3.46 -1.77
C ASN A 70 -14.62 4.09 -0.55
N LEU A 71 -13.70 3.34 0.06
CA LEU A 71 -12.80 3.79 1.12
C LEU A 71 -11.56 4.52 0.55
N LEU A 72 -11.76 5.36 -0.48
CA LEU A 72 -10.69 6.04 -1.19
C LEU A 72 -10.35 7.39 -0.55
N TYR A 73 -9.05 7.67 -0.43
CA TYR A 73 -8.52 8.89 0.13
C TYR A 73 -7.38 9.42 -0.73
N VAL A 74 -7.38 10.72 -0.99
CA VAL A 74 -6.22 11.43 -1.51
C VAL A 74 -5.40 11.94 -0.34
N VAL A 75 -4.17 11.45 -0.22
CA VAL A 75 -3.29 11.71 0.92
C VAL A 75 -2.02 12.45 0.45
N PRO A 76 -1.60 13.54 1.12
CA PRO A 76 -0.29 14.15 0.88
C PRO A 76 0.84 13.18 1.27
N VAL A 77 1.96 13.23 0.56
CA VAL A 77 3.11 12.36 0.86
C VAL A 77 3.67 12.61 2.27
N ASP A 78 3.62 13.85 2.75
CA ASP A 78 4.09 14.24 4.09
C ASP A 78 3.32 13.54 5.23
N ASP A 79 2.09 13.10 4.98
CA ASP A 79 1.25 12.40 5.96
C ASP A 79 1.45 10.87 5.92
N ILE A 80 2.30 10.36 5.03
CA ILE A 80 2.65 8.94 4.95
C ILE A 80 3.78 8.65 5.93
N VAL A 81 3.47 7.87 6.96
CA VAL A 81 4.38 7.60 8.09
C VAL A 81 5.33 6.45 7.77
N ALA A 82 4.85 5.41 7.10
CA ALA A 82 5.66 4.23 6.78
C ALA A 82 5.12 3.45 5.58
N VAL A 83 6.01 2.74 4.89
CA VAL A 83 5.71 1.76 3.85
C VAL A 83 6.07 0.36 4.37
N PHE A 84 5.11 -0.56 4.38
CA PHE A 84 5.34 -1.96 4.74
C PHE A 84 5.89 -2.71 3.54
N ARG A 85 7.18 -3.00 3.56
CA ARG A 85 7.82 -3.86 2.55
C ARG A 85 7.81 -5.31 3.01
N ARG A 86 7.47 -6.23 2.12
CA ARG A 86 7.64 -7.66 2.39
C ARG A 86 9.14 -7.95 2.39
N ALA A 87 9.65 -8.55 3.47
CA ALA A 87 11.01 -9.08 3.45
C ALA A 87 11.10 -10.14 2.33
N PRO A 88 12.20 -10.20 1.57
CA PRO A 88 12.38 -11.26 0.59
C PRO A 88 12.30 -12.60 1.32
N SER A 89 11.29 -13.40 0.99
CA SER A 89 11.25 -14.79 1.40
C SER A 89 12.34 -15.52 0.62
N PRO A 90 13.19 -16.33 1.26
CA PRO A 90 14.27 -17.04 0.57
C PRO A 90 13.79 -17.98 -0.55
N ASP A 91 12.50 -18.33 -0.59
CA ASP A 91 11.90 -19.22 -1.58
C ASP A 91 11.48 -18.56 -2.91
N SER A 92 11.52 -17.23 -3.07
CA SER A 92 11.04 -16.59 -4.31
C SER A 92 12.10 -16.48 -5.42
N GLY A 93 13.16 -17.28 -5.36
CA GLY A 93 14.33 -17.19 -6.27
C GLY A 93 14.42 -18.26 -7.37
N ILE A 94 13.40 -19.09 -7.58
CA ILE A 94 13.50 -20.25 -8.50
C ILE A 94 12.39 -20.22 -9.55
N GLU A 95 12.32 -19.20 -10.41
CA GLU A 95 11.49 -19.25 -11.64
C GLU A 95 12.06 -18.42 -12.82
N SER A 96 13.38 -18.28 -12.96
CA SER A 96 13.92 -17.56 -14.15
C SER A 96 15.21 -18.11 -14.76
N ALA A 97 15.57 -19.36 -14.48
CA ALA A 97 16.80 -19.95 -15.02
C ALA A 97 16.59 -21.06 -16.07
N SER A 98 15.35 -21.37 -16.50
CA SER A 98 15.09 -22.49 -17.41
C SER A 98 14.71 -22.11 -18.86
N GLU A 99 14.82 -20.85 -19.28
CA GLU A 99 14.50 -20.44 -20.66
C GLU A 99 15.71 -20.12 -21.55
N LEU A 100 16.94 -20.43 -21.10
CA LEU A 100 18.17 -20.07 -21.84
C LEU A 100 18.94 -21.26 -22.46
N ASP A 101 18.50 -22.51 -22.29
CA ASP A 101 19.30 -23.69 -22.69
C ASP A 101 18.75 -24.49 -23.90
N GLU A 102 17.75 -23.99 -24.63
CA GLU A 102 17.14 -24.71 -25.77
C GLU A 102 17.36 -24.03 -27.14
N ARG A 103 18.41 -23.22 -27.33
CA ARG A 103 18.68 -22.54 -28.62
C ARG A 103 20.02 -22.82 -29.28
N ASP A 104 20.75 -23.84 -28.85
CA ASP A 104 22.09 -24.15 -29.39
C ASP A 104 22.21 -25.49 -30.12
N ASP A 105 21.11 -26.23 -30.37
CA ASP A 105 21.15 -27.53 -31.08
C ASP A 105 20.21 -27.59 -32.30
N GLU A 106 20.38 -26.72 -33.31
CA GLU A 106 20.01 -27.05 -34.70
C GLU A 106 21.02 -26.39 -35.67
N GLU A 107 21.97 -27.23 -36.13
CA GLU A 107 22.90 -26.99 -37.25
C GLU A 107 22.23 -27.32 -38.60
#